data_AF-A0A822XVQ9-F1
#
_entry.id   AF-A0A822XVQ9-F1
#
_cell.length_a   1.000
_cell.length_b   1.000
_cell.length_c   1.000
_cell.angle_alpha   90.00
_cell.angle_beta   90.00
_cell.angle_gamma   90.00
#
_symmetry.space_group_name_H-M   'P 1'
#
loop_
_entity.id
_entity.type
_entity.pdbx_description
1 polymer ?
#
loop_
_entity_poly.entity_id
_entity_poly.type
_entity_poly.pdbx_seq_one_letter_code
_entity_poly.pdbx_strand_id
1 'polypeptide(L)'
;MGDCNDLNNVEGKIVVCESTYLFWASADNIDDQITSGAAGGIFLYVGNRIEPHIHLSFPAVVVSMEEEEGQAIFNYINTSHDPRATMKFPYTRIGTKAAPRVAISSSRGPSTICPNILKPDLMAPGSLVLGSCGSGCTFERSSAAIRSAIMTTADTLDNTLSPITEFVDNVQQATPLAIGAGHLNPSKALDPGLIYDATAEDYVRLLFALDYTVNQIKKITRSLLTPIV
;
A
#
# COMPACT_ATOMS: atom_id res chain seq x y z
N MET A 1 19.39 -23.93 15.44
CA MET A 1 18.11 -23.19 15.28
C MET A 1 16.96 -24.04 15.80
N GLY A 2 15.75 -23.47 15.97
CA GLY A 2 14.52 -24.21 16.27
C GLY A 2 13.60 -24.31 15.05
N ASP A 3 12.63 -25.22 15.10
CA ASP A 3 11.60 -25.42 14.06
C ASP A 3 10.26 -24.92 14.59
N CYS A 4 9.47 -24.22 13.76
CA CYS A 4 8.14 -23.76 14.10
C CYS A 4 7.15 -24.89 14.43
N ASN A 5 7.43 -26.11 13.97
CA ASN A 5 6.61 -27.28 14.24
C ASN A 5 6.93 -27.95 15.59
N ASP A 6 8.05 -27.61 16.23
CA ASP A 6 8.44 -28.13 17.56
C ASP A 6 8.52 -26.99 18.60
N LEU A 7 7.34 -26.52 19.01
CA LEU A 7 7.16 -25.41 19.95
C LEU A 7 7.70 -25.70 21.36
N ASN A 8 7.96 -26.96 21.71
CA ASN A 8 8.50 -27.32 23.03
C ASN A 8 10.01 -26.99 23.15
N ASN A 9 10.67 -26.63 22.05
CA ASN A 9 12.11 -26.52 21.96
C ASN A 9 12.58 -25.22 21.29
N VAL A 10 11.79 -24.14 21.45
CA VAL A 10 12.02 -22.83 20.82
C VAL A 10 12.69 -21.80 21.73
N GLU A 11 12.75 -22.05 23.04
CA GLU A 11 13.24 -21.10 24.03
C GLU A 11 14.69 -20.64 23.74
N GLY A 12 14.88 -19.34 23.60
CA GLY A 12 16.19 -18.72 23.32
C GLY A 12 16.76 -18.99 21.93
N LYS A 13 16.00 -19.63 21.03
CA LYS A 13 16.47 -19.97 19.66
C LYS A 13 15.86 -19.05 18.61
N ILE A 14 16.57 -18.94 17.49
CA ILE A 14 15.98 -18.46 16.24
C ILE A 14 15.19 -19.61 15.63
N VAL A 15 13.89 -19.40 15.43
CA VAL A 15 12.98 -20.38 14.86
C VAL A 15 12.84 -20.19 13.35
N VAL A 16 12.75 -21.29 12.61
CA VAL A 16 12.53 -21.28 11.17
C VAL A 16 11.13 -21.78 10.89
N CYS A 17 10.35 -21.02 10.12
CA CYS A 17 9.00 -21.39 9.70
C CYS A 17 8.92 -21.46 8.18
N GLU A 18 8.38 -22.55 7.64
CA GLU A 18 8.10 -22.68 6.21
C GLU A 18 6.60 -22.46 5.95
N SER A 19 6.25 -21.60 4.99
CA SER A 19 4.86 -21.31 4.65
C SER A 19 4.61 -21.31 3.14
N THR A 20 3.53 -21.95 2.69
CA THR A 20 3.31 -22.26 1.28
C THR A 20 2.33 -21.36 0.54
N TYR A 21 1.54 -20.50 1.21
CA TYR A 21 0.45 -19.80 0.49
C TYR A 21 0.14 -18.37 0.93
N LEU A 22 0.05 -18.06 2.22
CA LEU A 22 -0.35 -16.72 2.69
C LEU A 22 0.28 -16.42 4.05
N PHE A 23 1.26 -15.51 4.07
CA PHE A 23 2.02 -15.17 5.26
C PHE A 23 1.15 -14.64 6.41
N TRP A 24 0.03 -13.96 6.12
CA TRP A 24 -0.87 -13.43 7.16
C TRP A 24 -1.59 -14.55 7.93
N ALA A 25 -2.01 -15.63 7.26
CA ALA A 25 -2.72 -16.74 7.89
C ALA A 25 -1.81 -17.62 8.75
N SER A 26 -0.52 -17.67 8.44
CA SER A 26 0.49 -18.39 9.21
C SER A 26 1.12 -17.50 10.28
N ALA A 27 1.40 -16.23 10.01
CA ALA A 27 1.96 -15.31 11.00
C ALA A 27 1.00 -15.07 12.16
N ASP A 28 -0.29 -14.78 11.94
CA ASP A 28 -1.21 -14.48 13.05
C ASP A 28 -1.45 -15.69 13.99
N ASN A 29 -1.45 -16.91 13.44
CA ASN A 29 -1.61 -18.14 14.24
C ASN A 29 -0.32 -18.58 14.95
N ILE A 30 0.84 -18.16 14.47
CA ILE A 30 2.16 -18.57 14.95
C ILE A 30 2.81 -17.47 15.82
N ASP A 31 2.43 -16.19 15.66
CA ASP A 31 2.98 -15.03 16.38
C ASP A 31 2.77 -15.22 17.89
N ASP A 32 1.56 -15.58 18.34
CA ASP A 32 1.23 -15.80 19.76
C ASP A 32 1.94 -17.03 20.39
N GLN A 33 2.23 -18.08 19.61
CA GLN A 33 2.85 -19.30 20.14
C GLN A 33 4.38 -19.21 20.18
N ILE A 34 4.99 -18.56 19.18
CA ILE A 34 6.44 -18.38 19.08
C ILE A 34 6.95 -17.23 19.97
N THR A 35 6.14 -16.18 20.19
CA THR A 35 6.48 -15.08 21.13
C THR A 35 6.66 -15.54 22.57
N SER A 36 6.23 -16.74 22.94
CA SER A 36 6.34 -17.26 24.30
C SER A 36 7.77 -17.63 24.75
N GLY A 37 8.76 -17.67 23.85
CA GLY A 37 10.14 -17.95 24.23
C GLY A 37 11.22 -17.85 23.15
N ALA A 38 10.89 -17.68 21.87
CA ALA A 38 11.88 -17.59 20.81
C ALA A 38 12.70 -16.29 20.86
N ALA A 39 13.97 -16.36 20.48
CA ALA A 39 14.84 -15.18 20.37
C ALA A 39 14.63 -14.38 19.06
N GLY A 40 13.99 -14.99 18.06
CA GLY A 40 13.67 -14.36 16.77
C GLY A 40 13.17 -15.38 15.74
N GLY A 41 12.62 -14.93 14.61
CA GLY A 41 12.02 -15.79 13.58
C GLY A 41 12.61 -15.60 12.18
N ILE A 42 12.81 -16.68 11.44
CA ILE A 42 13.07 -16.68 10.00
C ILE A 42 11.88 -17.37 9.36
N PHE A 43 11.15 -16.64 8.52
CA PHE A 43 10.03 -17.21 7.79
C PHE A 43 10.39 -17.33 6.32
N LEU A 44 10.51 -18.57 5.88
CA LEU A 44 10.74 -18.95 4.50
C LEU A 44 9.38 -19.19 3.86
N TYR A 45 9.08 -18.46 2.79
CA TYR A 45 7.80 -18.63 2.12
C TYR A 45 7.99 -18.92 0.63
N VAL A 46 7.11 -19.75 0.10
CA VAL A 46 7.04 -20.07 -1.33
C VAL A 46 5.97 -19.18 -1.95
N GLY A 47 6.40 -18.27 -2.83
CA GLY A 47 5.54 -17.32 -3.52
C GLY A 47 6.21 -15.94 -3.72
N ASN A 48 5.49 -15.07 -4.41
CA ASN A 48 5.93 -13.72 -4.80
C ASN A 48 5.14 -12.59 -4.11
N ARG A 49 4.27 -12.93 -3.14
CA ARG A 49 3.45 -11.98 -2.39
C ARG A 49 4.00 -11.69 -0.99
N ILE A 50 4.96 -10.77 -0.89
CA ILE A 50 5.21 -10.09 0.39
C ILE A 50 4.51 -8.74 0.34
N GLU A 51 3.35 -8.62 1.00
CA GLU A 51 2.95 -7.28 1.37
C GLU A 51 4.03 -6.72 2.31
N PRO A 52 4.50 -5.48 2.11
CA PRO A 52 5.42 -4.84 3.05
C PRO A 52 4.79 -4.62 4.45
N HIS A 53 3.57 -5.12 4.70
CA HIS A 53 2.75 -4.92 5.89
C HIS A 53 2.76 -6.14 6.82
N ILE A 54 3.89 -6.81 6.98
CA ILE A 54 4.00 -7.89 7.97
C ILE A 54 4.38 -7.25 9.31
N HIS A 55 3.42 -7.18 10.23
CA HIS A 55 3.66 -6.79 11.61
C HIS A 55 3.94 -8.06 12.42
N LEU A 56 5.15 -8.21 12.94
CA LEU A 56 5.51 -9.28 13.86
C LEU A 56 5.79 -8.67 15.23
N SER A 57 5.32 -9.32 16.29
CA SER A 57 5.48 -8.81 17.66
C SER A 57 6.88 -9.07 18.22
N PHE A 58 7.75 -9.74 17.44
CA PHE A 58 9.11 -10.11 17.80
C PHE A 58 10.07 -9.98 16.60
N PRO A 59 11.40 -9.95 16.83
CA PRO A 59 12.37 -9.77 15.75
C PRO A 59 12.32 -10.92 14.75
N ALA A 60 11.95 -10.62 13.50
CA ALA A 60 11.82 -11.64 12.48
C ALA A 60 12.16 -11.14 11.08
N VAL A 61 12.60 -12.06 10.24
CA VAL A 61 12.97 -11.84 8.84
C VAL A 61 12.11 -12.73 7.96
N VAL A 62 11.56 -12.16 6.91
CA VAL A 62 10.74 -12.85 5.91
C VAL A 62 11.53 -12.91 4.62
N VAL A 63 11.74 -14.11 4.08
CA VAL A 63 12.56 -14.33 2.88
C VAL A 63 11.83 -15.24 1.90
N SER A 64 11.83 -14.85 0.62
CA SER A 64 11.27 -15.65 -0.46
C SER A 64 12.18 -16.81 -0.81
N MET A 65 11.65 -18.02 -0.84
CA MET A 65 12.36 -19.19 -1.38
C MET A 65 12.45 -19.18 -2.93
N GLU A 66 11.78 -18.24 -3.60
CA GLU A 66 11.92 -18.04 -5.04
C GLU A 66 13.14 -17.15 -5.39
N GLU A 67 13.66 -16.41 -4.41
CA GLU A 67 14.89 -15.62 -4.54
C GLU A 67 16.14 -16.44 -4.19
N GLU A 68 17.29 -16.06 -4.76
CA GLU A 68 18.58 -16.73 -4.55
C GLU A 68 18.93 -16.77 -3.05
N GLU A 69 18.68 -15.67 -2.33
CA GLU A 69 18.94 -15.55 -0.91
C GLU A 69 18.11 -16.54 -0.07
N GLY A 70 16.82 -16.74 -0.38
CA GLY A 70 16.00 -17.66 0.39
C GLY A 70 16.35 -19.12 0.14
N GLN A 71 16.73 -19.47 -1.10
CA GLN A 71 17.24 -20.81 -1.40
C GLN A 71 18.56 -21.09 -0.68
N ALA A 72 19.46 -20.11 -0.65
CA ALA A 72 20.72 -20.23 0.09
C ALA A 72 20.48 -20.45 1.59
N ILE A 73 19.54 -19.71 2.19
CA ILE A 73 19.17 -19.88 3.61
C ILE A 73 18.55 -21.26 3.85
N PHE A 74 17.60 -21.67 3.02
CA PHE A 74 16.96 -23.00 3.12
C PHE A 74 17.98 -24.14 3.04
N ASN A 75 18.89 -24.07 2.06
CA ASN A 75 19.94 -25.08 1.89
C ASN A 75 20.91 -25.09 3.07
N TYR A 76 21.29 -23.92 3.60
CA TYR A 76 22.15 -23.83 4.78
C TYR A 76 21.52 -24.51 6.00
N ILE A 77 20.24 -24.28 6.25
CA ILE A 77 19.52 -24.85 7.39
C ILE A 77 19.45 -26.39 7.28
N ASN A 78 19.18 -26.91 6.08
CA ASN A 78 19.02 -28.36 5.86
C ASN A 78 20.33 -29.15 5.77
N THR A 79 21.44 -28.50 5.42
CA THR A 79 22.74 -29.18 5.26
C THR A 79 23.66 -29.05 6.47
N SER A 80 23.39 -28.10 7.37
CA SER A 80 24.21 -27.88 8.56
C SER A 80 23.73 -28.71 9.75
N HIS A 81 24.67 -29.31 10.48
CA HIS A 81 24.37 -30.09 11.69
C HIS A 81 23.97 -29.21 12.89
N ASP A 82 24.41 -27.96 12.96
CA ASP A 82 24.03 -26.99 14.00
C ASP A 82 23.91 -25.59 13.39
N PRO A 83 22.82 -25.29 12.68
CA PRO A 83 22.65 -24.00 12.01
C PRO A 83 22.48 -22.89 13.05
N ARG A 84 23.24 -21.80 12.89
CA ARG A 84 23.24 -20.62 13.75
C ARG A 84 23.18 -19.36 12.89
N ALA A 85 22.39 -18.38 13.30
CA ALA A 85 22.29 -17.09 12.64
C ALA A 85 22.39 -15.94 13.64
N THR A 86 22.63 -14.75 13.12
CA THR A 86 22.56 -13.50 13.87
C THR A 86 21.78 -12.51 13.02
N MET A 87 20.81 -11.84 13.63
CA MET A 87 20.02 -10.81 12.98
C MET A 87 20.52 -9.43 13.39
N LYS A 88 20.60 -8.50 12.43
CA LYS A 88 20.91 -7.09 12.68
C LYS A 88 19.84 -6.23 12.01
N PHE A 89 19.18 -5.39 12.80
CA PHE A 89 18.04 -4.58 12.37
C PHE A 89 18.31 -3.06 12.29
N PRO A 90 19.27 -2.60 11.48
CA PRO A 90 19.15 -1.25 10.95
C PRO A 90 19.46 -1.21 9.45
N TYR A 91 18.44 -1.42 8.60
CA TYR A 91 18.58 -1.17 7.17
C TYR A 91 17.29 -0.63 6.57
N THR A 92 17.26 0.67 6.32
CA THR A 92 16.35 1.26 5.32
C THR A 92 17.06 1.21 3.97
N ARG A 93 16.55 0.40 3.03
CA ARG A 93 17.05 0.40 1.65
C ARG A 93 16.32 1.47 0.85
N ILE A 94 17.07 2.45 0.36
CA ILE A 94 16.56 3.52 -0.51
C ILE A 94 16.88 3.16 -1.96
N GLY A 95 16.04 3.58 -2.91
CA GLY A 95 16.29 3.38 -4.33
C GLY A 95 15.89 2.01 -4.86
N THR A 96 14.88 1.39 -4.25
CA THR A 96 14.25 0.17 -4.78
C THR A 96 13.70 0.42 -6.19
N LYS A 97 13.79 -0.58 -7.06
CA LYS A 97 13.30 -0.55 -8.44
C LYS A 97 12.52 -1.85 -8.72
N ALA A 98 11.39 -1.83 -9.41
CA ALA A 98 10.62 -0.67 -9.85
C ALA A 98 9.85 0.00 -8.69
N ALA A 99 9.85 1.33 -8.62
CA ALA A 99 9.05 2.11 -7.67
C ALA A 99 8.57 3.44 -8.30
N PRO A 100 7.34 3.89 -8.03
CA PRO A 100 6.34 3.28 -7.15
C PRO A 100 5.57 2.12 -7.82
N ARG A 101 4.95 1.27 -7.00
CA ARG A 101 4.04 0.20 -7.42
C ARG A 101 2.72 0.31 -6.65
N VAL A 102 1.64 -0.17 -7.24
CA VAL A 102 0.33 -0.08 -6.60
C VAL A 102 0.13 -1.19 -5.59
N ALA A 103 -0.08 -0.84 -4.32
CA ALA A 103 -0.33 -1.81 -3.25
C ALA A 103 -1.58 -2.66 -3.54
N ILE A 104 -1.56 -3.94 -3.15
CA ILE A 104 -2.69 -4.86 -3.35
C ILE A 104 -3.90 -4.52 -2.50
N SER A 105 -3.68 -3.87 -1.36
CA SER A 105 -4.74 -3.36 -0.47
C SER A 105 -5.42 -2.09 -1.00
N SER A 106 -4.89 -1.46 -2.06
CA SER A 106 -5.49 -0.28 -2.66
C SER A 106 -6.78 -0.64 -3.39
N SER A 107 -7.90 -0.06 -2.98
CA SER A 107 -9.18 -0.22 -3.69
C SER A 107 -9.07 0.20 -5.15
N ARG A 108 -9.92 -0.40 -5.98
CA ARG A 108 -9.98 -0.17 -7.43
C ARG A 108 -11.31 0.45 -7.82
N GLY A 109 -11.29 1.29 -8.86
CA GLY A 109 -12.49 1.72 -9.53
C GLY A 109 -13.12 0.64 -10.41
N PRO A 110 -14.28 0.92 -11.02
CA PRO A 110 -15.02 2.19 -10.93
C PRO A 110 -15.77 2.35 -9.61
N SER A 111 -16.09 3.60 -9.25
CA SER A 111 -16.94 3.89 -8.10
C SER A 111 -18.38 3.46 -8.36
N THR A 112 -18.98 2.73 -7.42
CA THR A 112 -20.41 2.36 -7.49
C THR A 112 -21.36 3.54 -7.33
N ILE A 113 -20.90 4.64 -6.70
CA ILE A 113 -21.72 5.84 -6.47
C ILE A 113 -21.76 6.74 -7.72
N CYS A 114 -20.64 6.84 -8.44
CA CYS A 114 -20.49 7.69 -9.62
C CYS A 114 -19.66 6.94 -10.68
N PRO A 115 -20.26 5.99 -11.43
CA PRO A 115 -19.51 5.15 -12.36
C PRO A 115 -18.91 5.95 -13.53
N ASN A 116 -19.50 7.10 -13.86
CA ASN A 116 -19.05 7.98 -14.94
C ASN A 116 -17.90 8.91 -14.55
N ILE A 117 -17.49 8.90 -13.27
CA ILE A 117 -16.34 9.68 -12.79
C ILE A 117 -15.26 8.69 -12.37
N LEU A 118 -14.11 8.76 -13.04
CA LEU A 118 -12.99 7.87 -12.79
C LEU A 118 -12.53 7.95 -11.32
N LYS A 119 -12.28 6.78 -10.72
CA LYS A 119 -11.67 6.62 -9.39
C LYS A 119 -10.64 5.49 -9.41
N PRO A 120 -9.58 5.56 -8.59
CA PRO A 120 -9.17 6.68 -7.74
C PRO A 120 -8.70 7.89 -8.57
N ASP A 121 -8.47 9.03 -7.92
CA ASP A 121 -8.05 10.25 -8.62
C ASP A 121 -6.52 10.30 -8.84
N LEU A 122 -5.76 9.79 -7.88
CA LEU A 122 -4.31 9.96 -7.79
C LEU A 122 -3.70 8.83 -6.97
N MET A 123 -2.45 8.50 -7.27
CA MET A 123 -1.59 7.63 -6.48
C MET A 123 -0.61 8.45 -5.63
N ALA A 124 -0.41 8.05 -4.37
CA ALA A 124 0.57 8.66 -3.46
C ALA A 124 1.23 7.59 -2.59
N PRO A 125 2.38 7.87 -1.95
CA PRO A 125 2.99 6.96 -0.99
C PRO A 125 2.03 6.70 0.20
N GLY A 126 1.67 5.44 0.42
CA GLY A 126 0.77 5.03 1.52
C GLY A 126 1.21 3.78 2.28
N SER A 127 2.21 3.05 1.78
CA SER A 127 2.74 1.87 2.45
C SER A 127 3.91 2.24 3.35
N LEU A 128 3.86 1.84 4.63
CA LEU A 128 4.93 2.05 5.63
C LEU A 128 5.34 3.52 5.82
N VAL A 129 4.38 4.44 5.81
CA VAL A 129 4.63 5.87 6.04
C VAL A 129 4.78 6.14 7.53
N LEU A 130 5.95 6.62 7.95
CA LEU A 130 6.16 7.15 9.30
C LEU A 130 5.56 8.55 9.40
N GLY A 131 4.61 8.75 10.32
CA GLY A 131 3.97 10.04 10.53
C GLY A 131 3.83 10.38 12.00
N SER A 132 3.82 11.67 12.31
CA SER A 132 3.43 12.18 13.64
C SER A 132 1.91 12.32 13.70
N CYS A 133 1.28 11.86 14.78
CA CYS A 133 -0.12 12.16 15.06
C CYS A 133 -0.19 13.51 15.79
N GLY A 134 -0.58 14.57 15.09
CA GLY A 134 -0.70 15.93 15.64
C GLY A 134 -1.63 16.80 14.79
N SER A 135 -2.39 17.68 15.45
CA SER A 135 -3.55 18.37 14.89
C SER A 135 -3.19 19.56 13.99
N GLY A 136 -3.54 19.44 12.71
CA GLY A 136 -4.04 20.55 11.89
C GLY A 136 -3.03 21.25 10.95
N CYS A 137 -3.15 20.97 9.65
CA CYS A 137 -2.66 21.84 8.58
C CYS A 137 -3.87 22.41 7.83
N THR A 138 -3.96 23.73 7.68
CA THR A 138 -4.95 24.39 6.81
C THR A 138 -4.25 25.00 5.60
N PHE A 139 -4.91 24.94 4.43
CA PHE A 139 -4.40 25.49 3.18
C PHE A 139 -5.53 26.25 2.46
N GLU A 140 -5.26 27.49 2.04
CA GLU A 140 -6.24 28.38 1.39
C GLU A 140 -6.05 28.42 -0.13
N ARG A 141 -6.62 27.45 -0.85
CA ARG A 141 -6.96 27.59 -2.30
C ARG A 141 -8.25 26.82 -2.60
N SER A 142 -8.88 27.08 -3.75
CA SER A 142 -10.01 26.29 -4.25
C SER A 142 -9.63 24.81 -4.28
N SER A 143 -10.38 23.95 -3.58
CA SER A 143 -10.13 22.51 -3.50
C SER A 143 -10.10 21.84 -4.88
N ALA A 144 -10.87 22.36 -5.84
CA ALA A 144 -10.90 21.86 -7.21
C ALA A 144 -9.63 22.22 -7.99
N ALA A 145 -9.19 23.49 -7.91
CA ALA A 145 -7.94 23.95 -8.53
C ALA A 145 -6.71 23.19 -8.00
N ILE A 146 -6.60 22.98 -6.68
CA ILE A 146 -5.51 22.20 -6.08
C ILE A 146 -5.53 20.76 -6.61
N ARG A 147 -6.70 20.12 -6.59
CA ARG A 147 -6.86 18.75 -7.08
C ARG A 147 -6.48 18.66 -8.56
N SER A 148 -6.92 19.60 -9.39
CA SER A 148 -6.56 19.65 -10.80
C SER A 148 -5.05 19.77 -10.99
N ALA A 149 -4.41 20.73 -10.33
CA ALA A 149 -2.97 20.96 -10.46
C ALA A 149 -2.17 19.69 -10.13
N ILE A 150 -2.57 18.99 -9.06
CA ILE A 150 -1.93 17.75 -8.63
C ILE A 150 -2.16 16.61 -9.64
N MET A 151 -3.39 16.47 -10.15
CA MET A 151 -3.74 15.38 -11.07
C MET A 151 -3.10 15.55 -12.45
N THR A 152 -3.14 16.76 -13.04
CA THR A 152 -2.64 16.99 -14.41
C THR A 152 -1.13 16.89 -14.51
N THR A 153 -0.42 17.01 -13.38
CA THR A 153 1.04 16.92 -13.32
C THR A 153 1.55 15.59 -12.76
N ALA A 154 0.67 14.63 -12.49
CA ALA A 154 1.03 13.33 -11.95
C ALA A 154 1.87 12.52 -12.95
N ASP A 155 2.78 11.71 -12.43
CA ASP A 155 3.65 10.84 -13.23
C ASP A 155 3.02 9.45 -13.40
N THR A 156 2.96 8.96 -14.63
CA THR A 156 2.46 7.60 -14.94
C THR A 156 3.58 6.56 -15.02
N LEU A 157 4.83 7.00 -14.86
CA LEU A 157 6.03 6.19 -14.96
C LEU A 157 6.69 5.98 -13.60
N ASP A 158 7.34 4.83 -13.45
CA ASP A 158 8.18 4.52 -12.31
C ASP A 158 9.61 5.07 -12.47
N ASN A 159 10.45 4.84 -11.47
CA ASN A 159 11.86 5.23 -11.46
C ASN A 159 12.76 4.42 -12.42
N THR A 160 12.19 3.52 -13.21
CA THR A 160 12.83 2.85 -14.35
C THR A 160 12.36 3.43 -15.69
N LEU A 161 11.50 4.45 -15.67
CA LEU A 161 10.82 5.05 -16.82
C LEU A 161 9.85 4.09 -17.51
N SER A 162 9.44 3.03 -16.83
CA SER A 162 8.42 2.09 -17.29
C SER A 162 7.05 2.49 -16.74
N PRO A 163 5.94 2.10 -17.37
CA PRO A 163 4.61 2.30 -16.80
C PRO A 163 4.52 1.71 -15.39
N ILE A 164 3.89 2.44 -14.47
CA ILE A 164 3.66 1.95 -13.09
C ILE A 164 2.93 0.60 -13.13
N THR A 165 3.35 -0.32 -12.28
CA THR A 165 2.82 -1.69 -12.23
C THR A 165 2.07 -1.97 -10.92
N GLU A 166 1.16 -2.94 -10.97
CA GLU A 166 0.50 -3.48 -9.80
C GLU A 166 1.46 -4.37 -9.00
N PHE A 167 1.28 -4.41 -7.67
CA PHE A 167 2.02 -5.30 -6.78
C PHE A 167 1.44 -6.73 -6.81
N VAL A 168 1.35 -7.35 -7.99
CA VAL A 168 0.78 -8.70 -8.18
C VAL A 168 1.76 -9.65 -8.89
N ASP A 169 1.43 -10.94 -8.85
CA ASP A 169 2.29 -12.07 -9.25
C ASP A 169 2.79 -12.00 -10.70
N ASN A 170 2.00 -11.39 -11.58
CA ASN A 170 2.38 -11.06 -12.95
C ASN A 170 2.61 -9.55 -13.06
N VAL A 171 3.65 -9.14 -13.75
CA VAL A 171 3.93 -7.72 -14.00
C VAL A 171 2.79 -7.15 -14.87
N GLN A 172 1.80 -6.56 -14.19
CA GLN A 172 0.64 -5.96 -14.82
C GLN A 172 0.76 -4.45 -14.74
N GLN A 173 0.64 -3.79 -15.90
CA GLN A 173 0.56 -2.33 -15.96
C GLN A 173 -0.68 -1.87 -15.20
N ALA A 174 -0.48 -0.89 -14.32
CA ALA A 174 -1.57 -0.31 -13.56
C ALA A 174 -2.48 0.53 -14.47
N THR A 175 -3.79 0.33 -14.29
CA THR A 175 -4.80 1.06 -15.06
C THR A 175 -5.17 2.38 -14.36
N PRO A 176 -5.84 3.33 -15.05
CA PRO A 176 -6.38 4.52 -14.39
C PRO A 176 -7.40 4.19 -13.26
N LEU A 177 -7.97 2.99 -13.24
CA LEU A 177 -8.81 2.50 -12.13
C LEU A 177 -8.00 2.05 -10.90
N ALA A 178 -6.68 2.00 -11.02
CA ALA A 178 -5.73 1.65 -9.95
C ALA A 178 -4.92 2.87 -9.48
N ILE A 179 -4.50 3.75 -10.39
CA ILE A 179 -3.61 4.89 -10.09
C ILE A 179 -4.22 6.27 -10.35
N GLY A 180 -5.43 6.32 -10.92
CA GLY A 180 -6.02 7.58 -11.37
C GLY A 180 -5.15 8.25 -12.42
N ALA A 181 -4.79 9.51 -12.17
CA ALA A 181 -3.88 10.26 -13.03
C ALA A 181 -2.41 9.81 -12.95
N GLY A 182 -2.03 9.05 -11.90
CA GLY A 182 -0.64 8.63 -11.68
C GLY A 182 -0.11 9.04 -10.30
N HIS A 183 1.20 8.92 -10.12
CA HIS A 183 1.90 9.26 -8.89
C HIS A 183 2.04 10.78 -8.70
N LEU A 184 1.74 11.27 -7.49
CA LEU A 184 1.90 12.68 -7.12
C LEU A 184 3.32 13.19 -7.43
N ASN A 185 3.40 14.31 -8.17
CA ASN A 185 4.65 15.06 -8.37
C ASN A 185 4.48 16.50 -7.85
N PRO A 186 4.90 16.79 -6.61
CA PRO A 186 4.70 18.12 -6.00
C PRO A 186 5.42 19.24 -6.75
N SER A 187 6.62 18.95 -7.30
CA SER A 187 7.42 19.94 -8.01
C SER A 187 6.74 20.41 -9.29
N LYS A 188 6.13 19.49 -10.06
CA LYS A 188 5.37 19.85 -11.25
C LYS A 188 4.03 20.49 -10.89
N ALA A 189 3.37 20.05 -9.82
CA ALA A 189 2.08 20.60 -9.36
C ALA A 189 2.17 22.07 -8.93
N LEU A 190 3.37 22.59 -8.67
CA LEU A 190 3.57 24.01 -8.33
C LEU A 190 3.28 24.95 -9.50
N ASP A 191 3.55 24.50 -10.73
CA ASP A 191 3.27 25.22 -11.97
C ASP A 191 2.62 24.28 -12.99
N PRO A 192 1.32 23.98 -12.84
CA PRO A 192 0.62 23.05 -13.70
C PRO A 192 0.34 23.62 -15.10
N GLY A 193 0.59 24.91 -15.32
CA GLY A 193 0.21 25.67 -16.52
C GLY A 193 -1.30 25.91 -16.63
N LEU A 194 -2.08 24.84 -16.66
CA LEU A 194 -3.54 24.87 -16.74
C LEU A 194 -4.19 24.10 -15.58
N ILE A 195 -5.32 24.61 -15.11
CA ILE A 195 -6.16 23.98 -14.11
C ILE A 195 -7.60 23.87 -14.60
N TYR A 196 -8.26 22.78 -14.21
CA TYR A 196 -9.69 22.57 -14.31
C TYR A 196 -10.29 22.96 -12.95
N ASP A 197 -10.80 24.20 -12.86
CA ASP A 197 -11.47 24.65 -11.64
C ASP A 197 -12.96 24.28 -11.67
N ALA A 198 -13.54 24.18 -10.48
CA ALA A 198 -14.96 23.91 -10.30
C ALA A 198 -15.44 24.59 -9.03
N THR A 199 -16.64 25.15 -9.09
CA THR A 199 -17.27 25.83 -7.96
C THR A 199 -18.18 24.88 -7.19
N ALA A 200 -18.61 25.30 -5.99
CA ALA A 200 -19.61 24.56 -5.23
C ALA A 200 -20.93 24.37 -6.01
N GLU A 201 -21.28 25.32 -6.87
CA GLU A 201 -22.49 25.25 -7.69
C GLU A 201 -22.40 24.15 -8.75
N ASP A 202 -21.22 23.94 -9.34
CA ASP A 202 -21.00 22.87 -10.33
C ASP A 202 -21.19 21.48 -9.71
N TYR A 203 -20.77 21.29 -8.45
CA TYR A 203 -21.03 20.05 -7.71
C TYR A 203 -22.52 19.86 -7.39
N VAL A 204 -23.26 20.94 -7.10
CA VAL A 204 -24.71 20.86 -6.90
C VAL A 204 -25.40 20.47 -8.20
N ARG A 205 -25.01 21.06 -9.33
CA ARG A 205 -25.53 20.69 -10.67
C ARG A 205 -25.22 19.24 -11.01
N LEU A 206 -24.05 18.74 -10.65
CA LEU A 206 -23.71 17.32 -10.80
C LEU A 206 -24.65 16.42 -10.00
N LEU A 207 -24.98 16.77 -8.75
CA LEU A 207 -25.92 15.98 -7.94
C LEU A 207 -27.30 15.91 -8.59
N PHE A 208 -27.78 17.02 -9.17
CA PHE A 208 -29.02 17.01 -9.95
C PHE A 208 -28.92 16.12 -11.20
N ALA A 209 -27.80 16.16 -11.92
CA ALA A 209 -27.57 15.31 -13.10
C ALA A 209 -27.44 13.81 -12.77
N LEU A 210 -27.18 13.47 -11.50
CA LEU A 210 -27.17 12.08 -11.00
C LEU A 210 -28.54 11.65 -10.44
N ASP A 211 -29.62 12.37 -10.77
CA ASP A 211 -30.99 12.12 -10.36
C ASP A 211 -31.22 12.13 -8.82
N TYR A 212 -30.38 12.84 -8.06
CA TYR A 212 -30.62 13.04 -6.64
C TYR A 212 -31.81 13.98 -6.43
N THR A 213 -32.72 13.57 -5.54
CA THR A 213 -33.85 14.42 -5.13
C THR A 213 -33.37 15.62 -4.34
N VAL A 214 -34.13 16.72 -4.38
CA VAL A 214 -33.86 17.95 -3.61
C VAL A 214 -33.64 17.65 -2.12
N ASN A 215 -34.39 16.69 -1.56
CA ASN A 215 -34.23 16.28 -0.16
C ASN A 215 -32.89 15.58 0.11
N GLN A 216 -32.41 14.74 -0.82
CA GLN A 216 -31.08 14.12 -0.70
C GLN A 216 -29.98 15.16 -0.87
N ILE A 217 -30.10 16.06 -1.84
CA ILE A 217 -29.10 17.12 -2.06
C ILE A 217 -29.01 18.05 -0.84
N LYS A 218 -30.15 18.44 -0.24
CA LYS A 218 -30.18 19.21 1.02
C LYS A 218 -29.48 18.48 2.17
N LYS A 219 -29.62 17.15 2.26
CA LYS A 219 -28.90 16.34 3.25
C LYS A 219 -27.39 16.32 3.00
N ILE A 220 -26.96 16.25 1.74
CA ILE A 220 -25.54 16.20 1.35
C ILE A 220 -24.87 17.56 1.55
N THR A 221 -25.48 18.63 1.04
CA THR A 221 -24.92 19.99 1.05
C THR A 221 -25.07 20.70 2.39
N ARG A 222 -25.99 20.24 3.25
CA ARG A 222 -26.33 20.85 4.55
C ARG A 222 -26.68 22.34 4.44
N SER A 223 -27.11 22.80 3.25
CA SER A 223 -27.50 24.19 2.98
C SER A 223 -28.93 24.27 2.42
N LEU A 224 -29.59 25.40 2.65
CA LEU A 224 -30.88 25.71 2.04
C LEU A 224 -30.65 26.09 0.58
N LEU A 225 -30.64 25.09 -0.31
CA LEU A 225 -30.61 25.36 -1.74
C LEU A 225 -31.90 26.10 -2.13
N THR A 226 -31.75 27.35 -2.58
CA THR A 226 -32.75 28.01 -3.43
C THR A 226 -32.73 27.31 -4.79
N PRO A 227 -33.85 26.80 -5.30
CA PRO A 227 -33.88 26.18 -6.62
C PRO A 227 -33.45 27.21 -7.65
N ILE A 228 -32.36 26.93 -8.36
CA ILE A 228 -31.96 27.69 -9.53
C ILE A 228 -32.87 27.17 -10.65
N VAL A 229 -33.84 28.01 -11.03
CA VAL A 229 -34.72 27.82 -12.19
C VAL A 229 -33.94 28.23 -13.44
#